data_AF-A0A6P2DXM0-F1
#
_entry.id   AF-A0A6P2DXM0-F1
#
_cell.length_a   1.000
_cell.length_b   1.000
_cell.length_c   1.000
_cell.angle_alpha   90.00
_cell.angle_beta   90.00
_cell.angle_gamma   90.00
#
_symmetry.space_group_name_H-M   'P 1'
#
loop_
_entity.id
_entity.type
_entity.pdbx_description
1 polymer ?
#
loop_
_entity_poly.entity_id
_entity_poly.type
_entity_poly.pdbx_seq_one_letter_code
_entity_poly.pdbx_strand_id
1 'polypeptide(L)'
;MANLSVKDVPEELAERLRQQAARNHRSLQGELMAILEQAIYAPAPTPMPRPGVVSIGWSGHPVLRRGGKPIEQIAAEHRVRFPQPIHGGPDAVDIIRAERDAR
;
A
#
# COMPACT_ATOMS: atom_id res chain seq x y z
N MET A 1 -17.67 -8.69 -32.39
CA MET A 1 -16.28 -9.06 -32.08
C MET A 1 -15.39 -7.91 -32.49
N ALA A 2 -14.64 -7.32 -31.55
CA ALA A 2 -13.72 -6.24 -31.86
C ALA A 2 -12.32 -6.83 -32.08
N ASN A 3 -11.75 -6.61 -33.27
CA ASN A 3 -10.38 -7.00 -33.58
C ASN A 3 -9.50 -5.76 -33.58
N LEU A 4 -8.41 -5.79 -32.83
CA LEU A 4 -7.40 -4.74 -32.80
C LEU A 4 -6.19 -5.20 -33.61
N SER A 5 -5.76 -4.40 -34.58
CA SER A 5 -4.56 -4.63 -35.36
C SER A 5 -3.59 -3.49 -35.09
N VAL A 6 -2.39 -3.82 -34.61
CA VAL A 6 -1.33 -2.85 -34.36
C VAL A 6 -0.37 -2.90 -35.53
N LYS A 7 -0.18 -1.76 -36.20
CA LYS A 7 0.80 -1.61 -37.29
C LYS A 7 2.10 -1.04 -36.74
N ASP A 8 3.20 -1.30 -37.43
CA ASP A 8 4.53 -0.74 -37.14
C ASP A 8 5.09 -1.08 -35.75
N VAL A 9 4.91 -2.34 -35.32
CA VAL A 9 5.53 -2.85 -34.09
C VAL A 9 7.02 -3.07 -34.33
N PRO A 10 7.92 -2.44 -33.55
CA PRO A 10 9.35 -2.71 -33.65
C PRO A 10 9.68 -4.18 -33.35
N GLU A 11 10.59 -4.79 -34.11
CA GLU A 11 10.91 -6.22 -33.98
C GLU A 11 11.38 -6.57 -32.56
N GLU A 12 12.20 -5.71 -31.94
CA GLU A 12 12.66 -5.89 -30.55
C GLU A 12 11.48 -5.95 -29.55
N LEU A 13 10.42 -5.17 -29.79
CA LEU A 13 9.24 -5.15 -28.94
C LEU A 13 8.42 -6.42 -29.13
N ALA A 14 8.28 -6.88 -30.38
CA ALA A 14 7.63 -8.14 -30.71
C ALA A 14 8.36 -9.35 -30.08
N GLU A 15 9.70 -9.35 -30.09
CA GLU A 15 10.50 -10.37 -29.41
C GLU A 15 10.31 -10.36 -27.90
N ARG A 16 10.36 -9.19 -27.25
CA ARG A 16 10.11 -9.08 -25.80
C ARG A 16 8.72 -9.58 -25.43
N LEU A 17 7.68 -9.25 -26.21
CA LEU A 17 6.33 -9.75 -26.00
C LEU A 17 6.26 -11.28 -26.15
N ARG A 18 6.94 -11.86 -27.16
CA ARG A 18 7.02 -13.32 -27.33
C ARG A 18 7.70 -14.00 -26.14
N GLN A 19 8.81 -13.45 -25.65
CA GLN A 19 9.51 -13.96 -24.48
C GLN A 19 8.64 -13.87 -23.21
N GLN A 20 7.93 -12.75 -23.02
CA GLN A 20 7.05 -12.56 -21.88
C GLN A 20 5.86 -13.53 -21.92
N ALA A 21 5.24 -13.71 -23.10
CA ALA A 21 4.18 -14.69 -23.31
C ALA A 21 4.66 -16.12 -23.00
N ALA A 22 5.87 -16.50 -23.44
CA ALA A 22 6.47 -17.80 -23.14
C ALA A 22 6.70 -18.01 -21.64
N ARG A 23 7.18 -16.97 -20.93
CA ARG A 23 7.39 -17.00 -19.46
C ARG A 23 6.07 -17.12 -18.70
N ASN A 24 5.03 -16.47 -19.20
CA ASN A 24 3.70 -16.51 -18.60
C ASN A 24 2.86 -17.72 -19.07
N HIS A 25 3.43 -18.59 -19.91
CA HIS A 25 2.76 -19.73 -20.53
C HIS A 25 1.45 -19.35 -21.25
N ARG A 26 1.43 -18.19 -21.91
CA ARG A 26 0.28 -17.63 -22.64
C ARG A 26 0.57 -17.51 -24.14
N SER A 27 -0.49 -17.51 -24.95
CA SER A 27 -0.37 -17.13 -26.36
C SER A 27 -0.05 -15.64 -26.49
N LEU A 28 0.54 -15.22 -27.61
CA LEU A 28 0.87 -13.80 -27.85
C LEU A 28 -0.36 -12.89 -27.74
N GLN A 29 -1.49 -13.33 -28.29
CA GLN A 29 -2.77 -12.61 -28.20
C GLN A 29 -3.30 -12.57 -26.75
N GLY A 30 -3.13 -13.65 -25.99
CA GLY A 30 -3.51 -13.70 -24.58
C GLY A 30 -2.64 -12.79 -23.70
N GLU A 31 -1.35 -12.69 -23.98
CA GLU A 31 -0.44 -11.76 -23.30
C GLU A 31 -0.80 -10.30 -23.60
N LEU A 32 -1.09 -9.98 -24.85
CA LEU A 32 -1.59 -8.65 -25.24
C LEU A 32 -2.88 -8.30 -24.49
N MET A 33 -3.83 -9.23 -24.43
CA MET A 33 -5.07 -9.03 -23.70
C MET A 33 -4.82 -8.79 -22.21
N ALA A 34 -3.95 -9.58 -21.58
CA ALA A 34 -3.59 -9.42 -20.18
C ALA A 34 -2.93 -8.06 -19.88
N ILE A 35 -2.04 -7.59 -20.76
CA ILE A 35 -1.41 -6.26 -20.63
C ILE A 35 -2.45 -5.15 -20.77
N LEU A 36 -3.38 -5.27 -21.72
CA LEU A 36 -4.48 -4.33 -21.90
C LEU A 36 -5.40 -4.30 -20.68
N GLU A 37 -5.80 -5.46 -20.17
CA GLU A 37 -6.61 -5.57 -18.96
C GLU A 37 -5.89 -4.95 -17.77
N GLN A 38 -4.60 -5.21 -17.60
CA GLN A 38 -3.83 -4.60 -16.53
C GLN A 38 -3.72 -3.08 -16.70
N ALA A 39 -3.52 -2.56 -17.91
CA ALA A 39 -3.43 -1.12 -18.14
C ALA A 39 -4.77 -0.39 -17.92
N ILE A 40 -5.90 -1.04 -18.20
CA ILE A 40 -7.24 -0.46 -18.10
C ILE A 40 -7.81 -0.62 -16.68
N TYR A 41 -7.63 -1.79 -16.07
CA TYR A 41 -8.29 -2.17 -14.81
C TYR A 41 -7.38 -2.17 -13.60
N ALA A 42 -6.05 -2.16 -13.76
CA ALA A 42 -5.20 -2.00 -12.59
C ALA A 42 -5.48 -0.61 -11.99
N PRO A 43 -5.88 -0.53 -10.71
CA PRO A 43 -5.96 0.76 -10.05
C PRO A 43 -4.60 1.41 -10.19
N ALA A 44 -4.56 2.67 -10.64
CA ALA A 44 -3.33 3.45 -10.69
C ALA A 44 -2.56 3.18 -9.40
N PRO A 45 -1.27 2.80 -9.45
CA PRO A 45 -0.53 2.44 -8.26
C PRO A 45 -0.71 3.60 -7.30
N THR A 46 -1.47 3.36 -6.23
CA THR A 46 -1.62 4.34 -5.16
C THR A 46 -0.19 4.65 -4.78
N PRO A 47 0.26 5.93 -4.86
CA PRO A 47 1.64 6.25 -4.58
C PRO A 47 1.89 5.81 -3.14
N MET A 48 2.47 4.62 -2.98
CA MET A 48 2.86 4.13 -1.68
C MET A 48 3.95 5.11 -1.28
N PRO A 49 3.79 5.85 -0.18
CA PRO A 49 4.88 6.67 0.29
C PRO A 49 6.07 5.73 0.47
N ARG A 50 7.14 6.00 -0.28
CA ARG A 50 8.43 5.32 -0.08
C ARG A 50 8.69 5.41 1.43
N PRO A 51 9.06 4.32 2.11
CA PRO A 51 9.29 4.38 3.53
C PRO A 51 10.41 5.37 3.81
N GLY A 52 10.04 6.58 4.18
CA GLY A 52 10.94 7.62 4.65
C GLY A 52 11.29 7.31 6.10
N VAL A 53 12.54 7.60 6.46
CA VAL A 53 12.92 7.68 7.88
C VAL A 53 12.13 8.83 8.48
N VAL A 54 11.25 8.53 9.43
CA VAL A 54 10.41 9.53 10.12
C VAL A 54 11.13 10.07 11.35
N SER A 55 11.85 9.18 12.03
CA SER A 55 12.60 9.50 13.24
C SER A 55 13.75 8.51 13.44
N ILE A 56 14.60 8.81 14.41
CA ILE A 56 15.60 7.89 14.94
C ILE A 56 15.10 7.46 16.32
N GLY A 57 14.98 6.15 16.53
CA GLY A 57 14.57 5.59 17.81
C GLY A 57 15.62 5.83 18.88
N TRP A 58 15.24 5.63 20.14
CA TRP A 58 16.12 5.78 21.30
C TRP A 58 17.42 4.94 21.21
N SER A 59 17.37 3.80 20.51
CA SER A 59 18.52 2.91 20.24
C SER A 59 19.37 3.31 19.02
N GLY A 60 19.09 4.45 18.39
CA GLY A 60 19.81 4.91 17.19
C GLY A 60 19.34 4.26 15.88
N HIS A 61 18.33 3.40 15.92
CA HIS A 61 17.80 2.76 14.71
C HIS A 61 16.79 3.67 13.99
N PRO A 62 16.84 3.76 12.64
CA PRO A 62 15.90 4.55 11.87
C PRO A 62 14.49 3.94 11.94
N VAL A 63 13.50 4.75 12.33
CA VAL A 63 12.08 4.40 12.31
C VAL A 63 11.53 4.69 10.91
N LEU A 64 11.29 3.63 10.16
CA LEU A 64 10.74 3.69 8.80
C LEU A 64 9.21 3.75 8.85
N ARG A 65 8.59 4.73 8.18
CA ARG A 65 7.12 4.70 7.99
C ARG A 65 6.78 3.67 6.92
N ARG A 66 6.29 2.49 7.31
CA ARG A 66 5.73 1.53 6.35
C ARG A 66 4.24 1.81 6.17
N GLY A 67 3.92 2.61 5.17
CA GLY A 67 2.55 3.02 4.86
C GLY A 67 1.97 4.00 5.89
N GLY A 68 0.87 4.64 5.51
CA GLY A 68 0.14 5.55 6.38
C GLY A 68 -1.36 5.36 6.16
N LYS A 69 -2.11 5.22 7.25
CA LYS A 69 -3.56 5.42 7.22
C LYS A 69 -3.83 6.90 7.52
N PRO A 70 -4.75 7.57 6.82
CA PRO A 70 -5.19 8.91 7.21
C PRO A 70 -5.81 8.86 8.62
N ILE A 71 -5.70 9.95 9.36
CA ILE A 71 -6.20 10.04 10.74
C ILE A 71 -7.69 9.70 10.83
N GLU A 72 -8.47 10.05 9.80
CA GLU A 72 -9.88 9.75 9.68
C GLU A 72 -10.16 8.26 9.60
N GLN A 73 -9.36 7.51 8.83
CA GLN A 73 -9.48 6.06 8.73
C GLN A 73 -9.12 5.38 10.05
N ILE A 74 -8.06 5.86 10.74
CA ILE A 74 -7.70 5.36 12.07
C ILE A 74 -8.86 5.59 13.05
N ALA A 75 -9.44 6.80 13.04
CA ALA A 75 -10.55 7.14 13.92
C ALA A 75 -11.82 6.32 13.62
N ALA A 76 -12.10 6.04 12.35
CA ALA A 76 -13.22 5.18 11.95
C ALA A 76 -13.01 3.73 12.40
N GLU A 77 -11.84 3.14 12.13
CA GLU A 77 -11.48 1.80 12.59
C GLU A 77 -11.54 1.69 14.13
N HIS A 78 -11.08 2.72 14.83
CA HIS A 78 -11.10 2.75 16.29
C HIS A 78 -12.53 2.83 16.85
N ARG A 79 -13.43 3.61 16.24
CA ARG A 79 -14.84 3.67 16.62
C ARG A 79 -15.58 2.36 16.37
N VAL A 80 -15.24 1.64 15.31
CA VAL A 80 -15.79 0.30 15.04
C VAL A 80 -15.30 -0.71 16.08
N ARG A 81 -14.00 -0.67 16.40
CA ARG A 81 -13.37 -1.60 17.34
C ARG A 81 -13.76 -1.34 18.79
N PHE A 82 -13.94 -0.08 19.16
CA PHE A 82 -14.28 0.39 20.50
C PHE A 82 -15.48 1.34 20.42
N PRO A 83 -16.70 0.80 20.26
CA PRO A 83 -17.89 1.62 20.09
C PRO A 83 -18.29 2.38 21.37
N GLN A 84 -17.84 1.91 22.53
CA GLN A 84 -18.03 2.58 23.81
C GLN A 84 -16.70 3.15 24.31
N PRO A 85 -16.69 4.40 24.82
CA PRO A 85 -15.50 4.94 25.47
C PRO A 85 -15.11 4.12 26.69
N ILE A 86 -13.81 3.92 26.92
CA ILE A 86 -13.30 3.21 28.09
C ILE A 86 -13.39 4.17 29.28
N HIS A 87 -14.33 3.92 30.19
CA HIS A 87 -14.53 4.74 31.40
C HIS A 87 -13.90 4.13 32.67
N GLY A 88 -13.34 2.92 32.59
CA GLY A 88 -12.83 2.18 33.76
C GLY A 88 -11.36 2.41 34.09
N GLY A 89 -10.67 3.31 33.38
CA GLY A 89 -9.26 3.62 33.65
C GLY A 89 -9.12 4.80 34.62
N PRO A 90 -8.04 4.87 35.42
CA PRO A 90 -7.71 6.07 36.18
C PRO A 90 -7.45 7.23 35.23
N ASP A 91 -7.77 8.45 35.67
CA ASP A 91 -7.47 9.64 34.89
C ASP A 91 -5.96 9.78 34.71
N ALA A 92 -5.54 10.19 33.52
CA ALA A 92 -4.13 10.42 33.21
C ALA A 92 -3.48 11.40 34.21
N VAL A 93 -4.26 12.36 34.71
CA VAL A 93 -3.84 13.33 35.73
C VAL A 93 -3.48 12.63 37.05
N ASP A 94 -4.27 11.64 37.45
CA ASP A 94 -4.06 10.91 38.71
C ASP A 94 -2.83 10.00 38.64
N ILE A 95 -2.60 9.37 37.47
CA ILE A 95 -1.37 8.60 37.22
C ILE A 95 -0.14 9.49 37.39
N ILE A 96 -0.13 10.67 36.76
CA ILE A 96 1.01 11.61 36.81
C ILE A 96 1.24 12.13 38.24
N ARG A 97 0.17 12.42 38.98
CA ARG A 97 0.27 12.85 40.38
C ARG A 97 0.86 11.74 41.25
N ALA A 98 0.37 10.50 41.11
CA ALA A 98 0.87 9.36 41.86
C ALA A 98 2.36 9.09 41.60
N GLU A 99 2.83 9.16 40.35
CA GLU A 99 4.26 9.03 40.02
C GLU A 99 5.11 10.16 40.61
N ARG A 100 4.61 11.40 40.57
CA ARG A 100 5.33 12.55 41.14
C ARG A 100 5.48 12.44 42.65
N ASP A 101 4.40 12.06 43.33
CA ASP A 101 4.36 12.02 44.79
C ASP A 101 5.13 10.79 45.36
N ALA A 102 5.47 9.81 44.51
CA ALA A 102 6.29 8.65 44.86
C ALA A 102 7.81 8.88 44.75
N ARG A 103 8.26 10.06 44.32
CA ARG A 103 9.67 10.43 44.11
C ARG A 103 10.18 11.34 45.22
#